data_AF-A0A851IH20-F1
#
_entry.id   AF-A0A851IH20-F1
#
_cell.length_a   1.000
_cell.length_b   1.000
_cell.length_c   1.000
_cell.angle_alpha   90.00
_cell.angle_beta   90.00
_cell.angle_gamma   90.00
#
_symmetry.space_group_name_H-M   'P 1'
#
loop_
_entity.id
_entity.type
_entity.pdbx_description
1 polymer ?
#
loop_
_entity_poly.entity_id
_entity_poly.type
_entity_poly.pdbx_seq_one_letter_code
_entity_poly.pdbx_strand_id
1 'polypeptide(L)'
;MRAVKGNKVYTIDESQKSHYQDAGFDIVGDDGEIVAYGKGKTVPYDEYEALKAENEALKEQLAKAEDVPKPEKSGKGTDKKAEA
;
A
#
# COMPACT_ATOMS: atom_id res chain seq x y z
N MET A 1 18.61 7.45 -4.90
CA MET A 1 17.42 6.92 -5.61
C MET A 1 17.76 6.46 -7.04
N ARG A 2 16.83 5.77 -7.70
CA ARG A 2 17.01 5.17 -9.03
C ARG A 2 15.80 5.41 -9.95
N ALA A 3 16.04 5.58 -11.25
CA ALA A 3 15.02 5.55 -12.29
C ALA A 3 15.09 4.22 -13.05
N VAL A 4 13.97 3.50 -13.17
CA VAL A 4 13.88 2.16 -13.74
C VAL A 4 12.86 2.11 -14.88
N LYS A 5 13.25 1.60 -16.05
CA LYS A 5 12.35 1.34 -17.18
C LYS A 5 12.82 0.10 -17.93
N GLY A 6 12.12 -1.01 -17.75
CA GLY A 6 12.53 -2.31 -18.29
C GLY A 6 13.91 -2.71 -17.75
N ASN A 7 14.87 -2.97 -18.63
CA ASN A 7 16.25 -3.30 -18.26
C ASN A 7 17.16 -2.08 -18.02
N LYS A 8 16.63 -0.85 -18.14
CA LYS A 8 17.41 0.38 -17.92
C LYS A 8 17.25 0.86 -16.49
N VAL A 9 18.38 1.09 -15.81
CA VAL A 9 18.43 1.63 -14.45
C VAL A 9 19.47 2.75 -14.41
N TYR A 10 19.06 3.91 -13.88
CA TYR A 10 19.95 5.04 -13.66
C TYR A 10 19.91 5.46 -12.20
N THR A 11 21.07 5.72 -11.61
CA THR A 11 21.15 6.46 -10.35
C THR A 11 20.85 7.92 -10.64
N ILE A 12 19.90 8.49 -9.92
CA ILE A 12 19.47 9.88 -10.13
C ILE A 12 19.40 10.61 -8.79
N ASP A 13 19.43 11.93 -8.84
CA ASP A 13 19.06 12.80 -7.72
C ASP A 13 17.61 13.31 -7.83
N GLU A 14 17.16 14.02 -6.81
CA GLU A 14 15.78 14.53 -6.73
C GLU A 14 15.45 15.56 -7.82
N SER A 15 16.43 16.35 -8.28
CA SER A 15 16.23 17.36 -9.33
C SER A 15 15.92 16.72 -10.69
N GLN A 16 16.41 15.49 -10.90
CA GLN A 16 16.21 14.73 -12.13
C GLN A 16 14.91 13.91 -12.13
N LYS A 17 14.23 13.79 -10.99
CA LYS A 17 13.04 12.94 -10.81
C LYS A 17 11.97 13.21 -11.86
N SER A 18 11.59 14.48 -12.03
CA SER A 18 10.53 14.87 -12.97
C SER A 18 10.86 14.49 -14.41
N HIS A 19 12.11 14.72 -14.84
CA HIS A 19 12.57 14.39 -16.18
C HIS A 19 12.44 12.89 -16.49
N TYR A 20 12.91 12.02 -15.58
CA TYR A 20 12.83 10.58 -15.77
C TYR A 20 11.41 10.05 -15.62
N GLN A 21 10.62 10.61 -14.70
CA GLN A 21 9.21 10.26 -14.57
C GLN A 21 8.43 10.59 -15.85
N ASP A 22 8.67 11.76 -16.45
CA ASP A 22 8.07 12.19 -17.71
C ASP A 22 8.49 11.31 -18.89
N ALA A 23 9.74 10.82 -18.87
CA ALA A 23 10.23 9.82 -19.81
C ALA A 23 9.66 8.39 -19.57
N GLY A 24 8.80 8.22 -18.57
CA GLY A 24 8.12 6.97 -18.26
C GLY A 24 8.95 5.98 -17.44
N PHE A 25 9.93 6.46 -16.67
CA PHE A 25 10.65 5.65 -15.69
C PHE A 25 9.90 5.62 -14.36
N ASP A 26 9.92 4.46 -13.71
CA ASP A 26 9.54 4.35 -12.31
C ASP A 26 10.69 4.84 -11.44
N ILE A 27 10.37 5.67 -10.45
CA ILE A 27 11.33 6.23 -9.52
C ILE A 27 11.31 5.38 -8.26
N VAL A 28 12.44 4.75 -7.96
CA VAL A 28 12.66 3.89 -6.81
C VAL A 28 13.53 4.62 -5.81
N GLY A 29 13.07 4.68 -4.56
CA GLY A 29 13.78 5.27 -3.43
C GLY A 29 15.04 4.50 -3.07
N ASP A 30 15.78 5.04 -2.10
CA ASP A 30 16.98 4.40 -1.57
C ASP A 30 16.68 3.18 -0.68
N ASP A 31 15.47 3.14 -0.11
CA ASP A 31 14.86 1.99 0.58
C ASP A 31 14.41 0.87 -0.38
N GLY A 32 14.36 1.14 -1.69
CA GLY A 32 13.87 0.21 -2.70
C GLY A 32 12.37 0.31 -2.96
N GLU A 33 11.65 1.25 -2.33
CA GLU A 33 10.23 1.46 -2.57
C GLU A 33 9.98 2.33 -3.80
N ILE A 34 8.84 2.14 -4.47
CA ILE A 34 8.47 2.99 -5.61
C ILE A 34 7.95 4.32 -5.07
N VAL A 35 8.68 5.39 -5.34
CA VAL A 35 8.37 6.77 -4.94
C VAL A 35 7.45 7.44 -5.97
N ALA A 36 7.58 7.08 -7.24
CA ALA A 36 6.70 7.58 -8.30
C ALA A 36 6.64 6.61 -9.47
N TYR A 37 5.45 6.48 -10.06
CA TYR A 37 5.28 5.73 -11.31
C TYR A 37 5.57 6.62 -12.52
N GLY A 38 6.20 6.04 -13.53
CA GLY A 38 6.44 6.72 -14.80
C GLY A 38 5.14 7.13 -15.50
N LYS A 39 5.16 8.26 -16.21
CA LYS A 39 4.01 8.75 -16.99
C LYS A 39 3.67 7.80 -18.14
N GLY A 40 2.39 7.81 -18.54
CA GLY A 40 1.87 7.02 -19.66
C GLY A 40 1.35 5.63 -19.30
N LYS A 41 1.43 5.22 -18.03
CA LYS A 41 0.73 4.04 -17.53
C LYS A 41 -0.77 4.33 -17.44
N THR A 42 -1.58 3.47 -18.05
CA THR A 42 -3.05 3.57 -18.05
C THR A 42 -3.66 2.27 -17.53
N VAL A 43 -4.87 2.38 -16.99
CA VAL A 43 -5.71 1.26 -16.58
C VAL A 43 -7.02 1.37 -17.36
N PRO A 44 -7.61 0.26 -17.86
CA PRO A 44 -8.94 0.30 -18.45
C PRO A 44 -9.96 0.90 -17.47
N TYR A 45 -10.88 1.73 -17.97
CA TYR A 45 -11.81 2.44 -17.11
C TYR A 45 -12.71 1.49 -16.30
N ASP A 46 -13.16 0.40 -16.92
CA ASP A 46 -14.00 -0.61 -16.26
C ASP A 46 -13.28 -1.28 -15.08
N GLU A 47 -11.99 -1.58 -15.21
CA GLU A 47 -11.17 -2.15 -14.12
C GLU A 47 -10.98 -1.14 -12.98
N TYR A 48 -10.77 0.14 -13.32
CA TYR A 48 -10.66 1.20 -12.33
C TYR A 48 -11.96 1.37 -11.53
N GLU A 49 -13.12 1.39 -12.20
CA GLU A 49 -14.42 1.51 -11.53
C GLU A 49 -14.74 0.30 -10.65
N ALA A 50 -14.42 -0.92 -11.11
CA ALA A 50 -14.56 -2.12 -10.30
C ALA A 50 -13.70 -2.05 -9.02
N LEU A 51 -12.43 -1.66 -9.15
CA LEU A 51 -11.52 -1.50 -8.01
C LEU A 51 -11.98 -0.39 -7.06
N LYS A 52 -12.53 0.69 -7.59
CA LYS A 52 -13.05 1.81 -6.80
C LYS A 52 -14.27 1.38 -5.97
N ALA A 53 -15.21 0.68 -6.59
CA ALA A 53 -16.40 0.17 -5.91
C ALA A 53 -16.04 -0.84 -4.79
N GLU A 54 -15.08 -1.74 -5.05
CA GLU A 54 -14.58 -2.67 -4.03
C GLU A 54 -13.93 -1.93 -2.86
N ASN A 55 -13.08 -0.93 -3.14
CA ASN A 55 -12.46 -0.11 -2.09
C ASN A 55 -13.47 0.65 -1.24
N GLU A 56 -14.52 1.20 -1.84
CA GLU A 56 -15.60 1.87 -1.11
C GLU A 56 -16.35 0.88 -0.21
N ALA A 57 -16.72 -0.29 -0.74
CA ALA A 57 -17.38 -1.33 0.03
C ALA A 57 -16.52 -1.85 1.20
N LEU A 58 -15.22 -2.06 0.99
CA LEU A 58 -14.29 -2.49 2.04
C LEU A 58 -14.12 -1.41 3.12
N LYS A 59 -14.01 -0.13 2.74
CA LYS A 59 -13.95 0.97 3.71
C LYS A 59 -15.22 1.07 4.54
N GLU A 60 -16.40 0.88 3.94
CA GLU A 60 -17.65 0.83 4.70
C GLU A 60 -17.71 -0.34 5.68
N GLN A 61 -17.22 -1.52 5.28
CA GLN A 61 -17.17 -2.68 6.15
C GLN A 61 -16.21 -2.46 7.33
N LEU A 62 -15.04 -1.85 7.07
CA LEU A 62 -14.09 -1.47 8.12
C LEU A 62 -14.72 -0.45 9.07
N ALA A 63 -15.38 0.59 8.56
CA ALA A 63 -16.08 1.56 9.41
C ALA A 63 -17.16 0.89 10.27
N LYS A 64 -17.97 0.00 9.69
CA LYS A 64 -19.00 -0.75 10.44
C LYS A 64 -18.39 -1.69 11.48
N ALA A 65 -17.23 -2.29 11.21
CA ALA A 65 -16.52 -3.18 12.13
C ALA A 65 -15.78 -2.43 13.23
N GLU A 66 -15.26 -1.23 12.96
CA GLU A 66 -14.63 -0.34 13.94
C GLU A 66 -15.67 0.35 14.84
N ASP A 67 -16.90 0.57 14.35
CA ASP A 67 -18.03 1.10 15.12
C ASP A 67 -18.73 0.03 15.99
N VAL A 68 -18.39 -1.25 15.84
CA VAL A 68 -18.78 -2.27 16.82
C VAL A 68 -17.82 -2.16 18.02
N PRO A 69 -18.29 -1.76 19.22
CA PRO A 69 -17.45 -1.82 20.40
C PRO A 69 -17.02 -3.27 20.59
N LYS A 70 -15.72 -3.51 20.49
CA LYS A 70 -15.05 -4.74 20.86
C LYS A 70 -15.64 -5.17 22.21
N PRO A 71 -16.35 -6.31 22.33
CA PRO A 71 -16.86 -6.74 23.61
C PRO A 71 -15.67 -7.18 24.46
N GLU A 72 -15.11 -6.26 25.25
CA GLU A 72 -14.38 -6.63 26.45
C GLU A 72 -15.41 -7.14 27.48
N LYS A 73 -15.39 -8.46 27.76
CA LYS A 73 -14.85 -8.98 29.04
C LYS A 73 -15.22 -10.44 29.32
N SER A 74 -14.22 -11.08 29.93
CA SER A 74 -14.30 -12.07 31.03
C SER A 74 -14.52 -13.55 30.70
N GLY A 75 -13.42 -14.29 30.77
CA GLY A 75 -13.38 -15.66 31.30
C GLY A 75 -12.25 -15.74 32.33
N LYS A 76 -12.52 -15.33 33.58
CA LYS A 76 -11.66 -15.63 34.73
C LYS A 76 -11.96 -17.08 35.14
N GLY A 77 -11.00 -17.97 34.90
CA GLY A 77 -10.96 -19.32 35.47
C GLY A 77 -9.58 -19.53 36.09
N THR A 78 -9.49 -19.32 37.39
CA THR A 78 -8.33 -19.68 38.22
C THR A 78 -8.33 -21.18 38.44
N ASP A 79 -7.20 -21.86 38.22
CA ASP A 79 -6.85 -23.06 38.99
C ASP A 79 -5.36 -23.07 39.33
N LYS A 80 -5.10 -23.16 40.63
CA LYS A 80 -3.80 -23.40 41.29
C LYS A 80 -3.38 -24.86 41.09
N LYS A 81 -2.09 -25.11 40.81
CA LYS A 81 -1.20 -26.13 41.45
C LYS A 81 0.09 -26.24 40.61
N ALA A 82 1.24 -25.88 41.15
CA ALA A 82 2.15 -26.71 41.96
C ALA A 82 3.16 -27.50 41.10
N GLU A 83 4.44 -27.14 41.30
CA GLU A 83 5.58 -28.05 41.53
C GLU A 83 5.99 -29.03 40.42
N ALA A 84 7.18 -28.79 39.85
CA ALA A 84 8.32 -29.73 39.81
C ALA A 84 9.57 -29.02 39.27
#